data_AF-A0ABD5RXA5-F1
#
_entry.id   AF-A0ABD5RXA5-F1
#
_cell.length_a   1.000
_cell.length_b   1.000
_cell.length_c   1.000
_cell.angle_alpha   90.00
_cell.angle_beta   90.00
_cell.angle_gamma   90.00
#
_symmetry.space_group_name_H-M   'P 1'
#
loop_
_entity.id
_entity.type
_entity.pdbx_description
1 polymer ?
#
loop_
_entity_poly.entity_id
_entity_poly.type
_entity_poly.pdbx_seq_one_letter_code
_entity_poly.pdbx_strand_id
1 'polypeptide(L)'
;MSWEDQQSISNQNEWVEMNEKRPVWRRRQSAIKWIIDEELSKLANQYVQTGMNIKGVVKAALINAGWKPSEKVHSWINRDAFEDDILEEMESLFELLLEQDWTEGGTVFEKPSFGNHRHILRGEGDFIVDNLLLDIKTTQDPSFTKAFWRQLLVYYTLADIQRILHDLDGRAYGKEPFDGRYPEVNQVGIYYARYGELRTVDSHELIDDQSQYEEFRAWLVDRAIEENRHAQYDYSDIRAVLTDPYDFKRQQTLSDF
;
A
#
# COMPACT_ATOMS: atom_id res chain seq x y z
N MET A 1 -1.15 25.52 14.71
CA MET A 1 -2.45 25.89 14.11
C MET A 1 -3.18 24.56 14.01
N SER A 2 -4.14 24.27 14.90
CA SER A 2 -4.67 22.90 15.04
C SER A 2 -5.42 22.52 13.77
N TRP A 3 -5.11 21.32 13.28
CA TRP A 3 -5.78 20.69 12.14
C TRP A 3 -7.23 20.29 12.47
N GLU A 4 -7.58 20.29 13.75
CA GLU A 4 -8.84 19.84 14.35
C GLU A 4 -10.07 20.73 14.05
N ASP A 5 -9.88 21.95 13.52
CA ASP A 5 -10.99 22.90 13.25
C ASP A 5 -11.52 22.86 11.80
N GLN A 6 -11.04 21.94 10.95
CA GLN A 6 -11.53 21.81 9.59
C GLN A 6 -12.51 20.64 9.49
N GLN A 7 -13.80 20.91 9.66
CA GLN A 7 -14.83 20.06 9.05
C GLN A 7 -14.43 19.79 7.60
N SER A 8 -14.34 18.50 7.24
CA SER A 8 -14.03 17.99 5.92
C SER A 8 -15.16 18.35 4.96
N ILE A 9 -15.08 19.55 4.38
CA ILE A 9 -16.07 20.00 3.40
C ILE A 9 -15.91 19.16 2.12
N SER A 10 -16.93 18.38 1.82
CA SER A 10 -16.90 17.39 0.75
C SER A 10 -17.46 17.91 -0.58
N ASN A 11 -18.36 18.90 -0.53
CA ASN A 11 -19.04 19.45 -1.69
C ASN A 11 -19.30 20.97 -1.57
N GLN A 12 -19.73 21.57 -2.69
CA GLN A 12 -19.98 23.01 -2.77
C GLN A 12 -21.12 23.47 -1.84
N ASN A 13 -22.19 22.67 -1.68
CA ASN A 13 -23.33 23.06 -0.85
C ASN A 13 -22.96 23.07 0.63
N GLU A 14 -22.26 22.05 1.11
CA GLU A 14 -21.70 22.02 2.46
C GLU A 14 -20.70 23.16 2.70
N TRP A 15 -19.89 23.48 1.70
CA TRP A 15 -18.98 24.63 1.78
C TRP A 15 -19.75 25.93 1.97
N VAL A 16 -20.79 26.14 1.14
CA VAL A 16 -21.63 27.33 1.19
C VAL A 16 -22.34 27.41 2.53
N GLU A 17 -22.98 26.32 2.98
CA GLU A 17 -23.72 26.26 4.23
C GLU A 17 -22.81 26.49 5.45
N MET A 18 -21.64 25.83 5.49
CA MET A 18 -20.66 26.02 6.55
C MET A 18 -20.08 27.43 6.55
N ASN A 19 -19.84 28.04 5.38
CA ASN A 19 -19.33 29.41 5.28
C ASN A 19 -20.41 30.45 5.62
N GLU A 20 -21.68 30.18 5.32
CA GLU A 20 -22.82 31.03 5.70
C GLU A 20 -23.06 31.05 7.22
N LYS A 21 -22.89 29.89 7.88
CA LYS A 21 -22.95 29.72 9.34
C LYS A 21 -21.83 30.45 10.10
N ARG A 22 -20.76 30.90 9.42
CA ARG A 22 -19.66 31.65 10.04
C ARG A 22 -20.00 33.14 10.19
N PRO A 23 -19.53 33.80 11.27
CA PRO A 23 -19.64 35.26 11.42
C PRO A 23 -19.08 35.98 10.18
N VAL A 24 -19.72 37.07 9.74
CA VAL A 24 -19.42 37.76 8.48
C VAL A 24 -17.92 38.05 8.28
N TRP A 25 -17.20 38.38 9.35
CA TRP A 25 -15.76 38.67 9.37
C TRP A 25 -14.84 37.44 9.34
N ARG A 26 -15.38 36.23 9.60
CA ARG A 26 -14.71 34.93 9.45
C ARG A 26 -15.11 34.18 8.17
N ARG A 27 -16.08 34.69 7.41
CA ARG A 27 -16.44 34.10 6.12
C ARG A 27 -15.20 34.13 5.24
N ARG A 28 -14.73 32.96 4.81
CA ARG A 28 -13.58 32.87 3.92
C ARG A 28 -14.05 33.38 2.56
N GLN A 29 -13.74 34.64 2.23
CA GLN A 29 -13.77 35.15 0.86
C GLN A 29 -12.53 34.64 0.13
N SER A 30 -12.38 33.33 0.03
CA SER A 30 -11.27 32.74 -0.71
C SER A 30 -11.71 32.52 -2.16
N ALA A 31 -10.83 32.90 -3.08
CA ALA A 31 -10.87 32.65 -4.52
C ALA A 31 -10.81 31.15 -4.89
N ILE A 32 -11.54 30.31 -4.15
CA ILE A 32 -11.71 28.89 -4.43
C ILE A 32 -12.62 28.80 -5.65
N LYS A 33 -12.01 28.50 -6.79
CA LYS A 33 -12.76 28.09 -7.98
C LYS A 33 -13.08 26.62 -7.83
N TRP A 34 -14.34 26.32 -7.52
CA TRP A 34 -14.89 24.98 -7.62
C TRP A 34 -15.08 24.64 -9.09
N ILE A 35 -14.51 23.52 -9.53
CA ILE A 35 -14.69 23.00 -10.89
C ILE A 35 -15.25 21.58 -10.74
N ILE A 36 -16.37 21.29 -11.42
CA ILE A 36 -16.87 19.92 -11.55
C ILE A 36 -15.82 19.13 -12.30
N ASP A 37 -15.39 18.00 -11.75
CA ASP A 37 -14.59 17.06 -12.52
C ASP A 37 -15.52 16.28 -13.46
N GLU A 38 -15.70 16.81 -14.68
CA GLU A 38 -16.58 16.23 -15.69
C GLU A 38 -16.13 14.83 -16.11
N GLU A 39 -14.83 14.55 -16.10
CA GLU A 39 -14.31 13.22 -16.43
C GLU A 39 -14.67 12.23 -15.33
N LEU A 40 -14.37 12.54 -14.07
CA LEU A 40 -14.73 11.67 -12.95
C LEU A 40 -16.23 11.47 -12.82
N SER A 41 -17.03 12.52 -13.08
CA SER A 41 -18.48 12.41 -13.08
C SER A 41 -18.97 11.45 -14.18
N LYS A 42 -18.35 11.43 -15.36
CA LYS A 42 -18.67 10.46 -16.41
C LYS A 42 -18.28 9.03 -16.01
N LEU A 43 -17.11 8.85 -15.39
CA LEU A 43 -16.65 7.53 -14.97
C LEU A 43 -17.52 6.95 -13.84
N ALA A 44 -17.95 7.77 -12.90
CA ALA A 44 -18.90 7.40 -11.85
C ALA A 44 -20.23 6.91 -12.44
N ASN A 45 -20.84 7.70 -13.34
CA ASN A 45 -22.07 7.33 -14.03
C ASN A 45 -21.93 6.04 -14.84
N GLN A 46 -20.79 5.84 -15.51
CA GLN A 46 -20.53 4.62 -16.25
C GLN A 46 -20.51 3.39 -15.34
N TYR A 47 -19.90 3.48 -14.16
CA TYR A 47 -19.88 2.37 -13.21
C TYR A 47 -21.26 2.03 -12.67
N VAL A 48 -22.05 3.04 -12.30
CA VAL A 48 -23.44 2.84 -11.84
C VAL A 48 -24.25 2.08 -12.90
N GLN A 49 -24.02 2.37 -14.17
CA GLN A 49 -24.73 1.71 -15.28
C GLN A 49 -24.17 0.33 -15.65
N THR A 50 -22.86 0.11 -15.51
CA THR A 50 -22.17 -1.04 -16.15
C THR A 50 -21.40 -1.93 -15.21
N GLY A 51 -21.13 -1.49 -13.98
CA GLY A 51 -20.19 -2.10 -13.04
C GLY A 51 -18.72 -2.02 -13.46
N MET A 52 -18.38 -1.35 -14.57
CA MET A 52 -17.01 -1.27 -15.09
C MET A 52 -16.32 0.04 -14.67
N ASN A 53 -14.98 0.03 -14.63
CA ASN A 53 -14.11 1.16 -14.28
C ASN A 53 -13.91 1.45 -12.78
N ILE A 54 -13.45 0.44 -12.05
CA ILE A 54 -13.16 0.48 -10.61
C ILE A 54 -12.22 1.64 -10.23
N LYS A 55 -11.17 1.91 -11.02
CA LYS A 55 -10.18 2.94 -10.69
C LYS A 55 -10.75 4.36 -10.73
N GLY A 56 -11.56 4.68 -11.74
CA GLY A 56 -12.22 5.99 -11.86
C GLY A 56 -13.23 6.23 -10.74
N VAL A 57 -13.94 5.19 -10.35
CA VAL A 57 -14.96 5.23 -9.29
C VAL A 57 -14.33 5.39 -7.93
N VAL A 58 -13.28 4.63 -7.61
CA VAL A 58 -12.54 4.80 -6.35
C VAL A 58 -11.98 6.21 -6.26
N LYS A 59 -11.42 6.75 -7.35
CA LYS A 59 -10.93 8.14 -7.36
C LYS A 59 -12.05 9.15 -7.14
N ALA A 60 -13.20 8.97 -7.81
CA ALA A 60 -14.36 9.82 -7.63
C ALA A 60 -14.86 9.76 -6.18
N ALA A 61 -15.05 8.56 -5.66
CA ALA A 61 -15.47 8.28 -4.29
C ALA A 61 -14.55 8.90 -3.24
N LEU A 62 -13.23 8.78 -3.41
CA LEU A 62 -12.27 9.41 -2.49
C LEU A 62 -12.41 10.93 -2.50
N ILE A 63 -12.49 11.55 -3.69
CA ILE A 63 -12.73 13.01 -3.80
C ILE A 63 -14.06 13.38 -3.13
N ASN A 64 -15.08 12.55 -3.31
CA ASN A 64 -16.36 12.74 -2.65
C ASN A 64 -16.27 12.67 -1.13
N ALA A 65 -15.48 11.75 -0.59
CA ALA A 65 -15.26 11.60 0.85
C ALA A 65 -14.31 12.67 1.42
N GLY A 66 -13.86 13.63 0.60
CA GLY A 66 -13.03 14.76 1.02
C GLY A 66 -11.53 14.59 0.77
N TRP A 67 -11.10 13.53 0.07
CA TRP A 67 -9.72 13.38 -0.38
C TRP A 67 -9.34 14.47 -1.39
N LYS A 68 -8.20 15.12 -1.16
CA LYS A 68 -7.67 16.17 -2.02
C LYS A 68 -6.41 15.66 -2.73
N PRO A 69 -6.46 15.34 -4.03
CA PRO A 69 -5.31 14.78 -4.75
C PRO A 69 -4.14 15.76 -4.87
N SER A 70 -4.36 17.06 -4.64
CA SER A 70 -3.31 18.06 -4.46
C SER A 70 -3.83 19.25 -3.68
N GLU A 71 -2.95 20.00 -3.01
CA GLU A 71 -3.31 21.24 -2.30
C GLU A 71 -3.86 22.35 -3.22
N LYS A 72 -3.66 22.22 -4.54
CA LYS A 72 -3.97 23.27 -5.54
C LYS A 72 -5.29 23.04 -6.28
N VAL A 73 -5.92 21.88 -6.13
CA VAL A 73 -7.10 21.48 -6.89
C VAL A 73 -8.29 21.23 -5.96
N HIS A 74 -9.33 22.07 -6.11
CA HIS A 74 -10.62 21.94 -5.44
C HIS A 74 -11.67 21.48 -6.45
N SER A 75 -11.54 20.24 -6.90
CA SER A 75 -12.50 19.56 -7.76
C SER A 75 -13.55 18.82 -6.92
N TRP A 76 -14.75 18.67 -7.44
CA TRP A 76 -15.83 17.88 -6.82
C TRP A 76 -16.52 17.00 -7.87
N ILE A 77 -17.26 15.98 -7.42
CA ILE A 77 -18.01 15.06 -8.29
C ILE A 77 -19.52 15.17 -8.07
N ASN A 78 -20.32 14.84 -9.08
CA ASN A 78 -21.78 14.80 -8.91
C ASN A 78 -22.22 13.65 -7.99
N ARG A 79 -22.61 13.96 -6.74
CA ARG A 79 -23.10 13.00 -5.74
C ARG A 79 -24.36 12.27 -6.19
N ASP A 80 -25.25 12.94 -6.92
CA ASP A 80 -26.51 12.37 -7.42
C ASP A 80 -26.31 11.19 -8.39
N ALA A 81 -25.08 10.94 -8.83
CA ALA A 81 -24.73 9.76 -9.62
C ALA A 81 -24.65 8.47 -8.79
N PHE A 82 -24.47 8.58 -7.46
CA PHE A 82 -24.30 7.44 -6.56
C PHE A 82 -25.58 7.19 -5.76
N GLU A 83 -25.79 5.94 -5.36
CA GLU A 83 -26.80 5.60 -4.36
C GLU A 83 -26.33 6.08 -2.97
N ASP A 84 -27.26 6.58 -2.16
CA ASP A 84 -26.94 7.22 -0.87
C ASP A 84 -26.21 6.26 0.09
N ASP A 85 -26.55 4.97 0.09
CA ASP A 85 -25.92 3.95 0.93
C ASP A 85 -24.45 3.70 0.56
N ILE A 86 -24.11 3.75 -0.73
CA ILE A 86 -22.72 3.66 -1.21
C ILE A 86 -21.93 4.89 -0.74
N LEU A 87 -22.54 6.08 -0.78
CA LEU A 87 -21.89 7.31 -0.32
C LEU A 87 -21.61 7.24 1.18
N GLU A 88 -22.59 6.85 1.98
CA GLU A 88 -22.46 6.69 3.43
C GLU A 88 -21.39 5.65 3.80
N GLU A 89 -21.35 4.50 3.10
CA GLU A 89 -20.31 3.48 3.31
C GLU A 89 -18.92 4.02 2.98
N MET A 90 -18.76 4.73 1.86
CA MET A 90 -17.48 5.28 1.43
C MET A 90 -16.97 6.37 2.35
N GLU A 91 -17.85 7.27 2.80
CA GLU A 91 -17.52 8.29 3.80
C GLU A 91 -17.07 7.63 5.10
N SER A 92 -17.83 6.64 5.60
CA SER A 92 -17.48 5.89 6.82
C SER A 92 -16.13 5.20 6.71
N LEU A 93 -15.84 4.52 5.60
CA LEU A 93 -14.55 3.85 5.38
C LEU A 93 -13.38 4.83 5.27
N PHE A 94 -13.62 6.01 4.70
CA PHE A 94 -12.59 7.04 4.58
C PHE A 94 -12.34 7.76 5.90
N GLU A 95 -13.37 8.00 6.71
CA GLU A 95 -13.23 8.51 8.08
C GLU A 95 -12.38 7.57 8.92
N LEU A 96 -12.68 6.27 8.89
CA LEU A 96 -11.88 5.22 9.53
C LEU A 96 -10.40 5.26 9.09
N LEU A 97 -10.14 5.49 7.80
CA LEU A 97 -8.78 5.63 7.28
C LEU A 97 -8.08 6.89 7.81
N LEU A 98 -8.79 8.01 7.93
CA LEU A 98 -8.23 9.28 8.40
C LEU A 98 -7.99 9.32 9.91
N GLU A 99 -8.84 8.67 10.69
CA GLU A 99 -8.74 8.59 12.15
C GLU A 99 -7.67 7.60 12.61
N GLN A 100 -7.26 6.69 11.74
CA GLN A 100 -6.20 5.74 12.03
C GLN A 100 -4.87 6.47 12.28
N ASP A 101 -4.20 6.08 13.35
CA ASP A 101 -2.84 6.52 13.65
C ASP A 101 -1.88 5.82 12.67
N TRP A 102 -1.47 6.55 11.64
CA TRP A 102 -0.50 6.12 10.65
C TRP A 102 0.90 6.60 11.03
N THR A 103 1.93 6.09 10.34
CA THR A 103 3.26 6.68 10.42
C THR A 103 3.27 8.10 9.83
N GLU A 104 4.36 8.84 10.01
CA GLU A 104 4.48 10.23 9.54
C GLU A 104 4.29 10.37 8.01
N GLY A 105 4.47 9.29 7.25
CA GLY A 105 4.22 9.23 5.81
C GLY A 105 5.29 9.97 5.00
N GLY A 106 6.50 10.10 5.54
CA GLY A 106 7.61 10.78 4.88
C GLY A 106 8.08 10.07 3.62
N THR A 107 8.00 8.74 3.61
CA THR A 107 8.28 7.90 2.44
C THR A 107 7.13 6.92 2.19
N VAL A 108 6.66 6.82 0.95
CA VAL A 108 5.59 5.89 0.56
C VAL A 108 6.01 5.09 -0.67
N PHE A 109 5.95 3.77 -0.57
CA PHE A 109 6.05 2.84 -1.67
C PHE A 109 4.70 2.19 -1.90
N GLU A 110 4.05 2.55 -3.00
CA GLU A 110 2.84 1.88 -3.46
C GLU A 110 3.24 0.65 -4.27
N LYS A 111 2.62 -0.50 -4.00
CA LYS A 111 2.83 -1.74 -4.74
C LYS A 111 4.32 -2.13 -4.85
N PRO A 112 5.06 -2.22 -3.74
CA PRO A 112 6.47 -2.60 -3.79
C PRO A 112 6.61 -3.94 -4.52
N SER A 113 7.35 -3.94 -5.62
CA SER A 113 7.61 -5.14 -6.41
C SER A 113 8.85 -5.85 -5.90
N PHE A 114 8.71 -7.15 -5.72
CA PHE A 114 9.77 -8.04 -5.30
C PHE A 114 10.11 -8.98 -6.44
N GLY A 115 11.39 -9.03 -6.83
CA GLY A 115 11.94 -10.08 -7.68
C GLY A 115 11.39 -10.14 -9.11
N ASN A 116 10.83 -9.05 -9.63
CA ASN A 116 10.24 -9.01 -10.97
C ASN A 116 11.30 -9.30 -12.05
N HIS A 117 12.57 -8.96 -11.82
CA HIS A 117 13.62 -9.03 -12.86
C HIS A 117 14.85 -9.86 -12.47
N ARG A 118 14.89 -10.36 -11.22
CA ARG A 118 15.97 -11.20 -10.71
C ARG A 118 15.59 -12.68 -10.56
N HIS A 119 14.36 -13.07 -10.91
CA HIS A 119 13.89 -14.46 -10.95
C HIS A 119 14.15 -15.27 -9.67
N ILE A 120 14.13 -14.62 -8.50
CA ILE A 120 14.18 -15.32 -7.21
C ILE A 120 12.73 -15.62 -6.81
N LEU A 121 12.00 -14.67 -6.25
CA LEU A 121 10.56 -14.80 -5.97
C LEU A 121 9.84 -13.54 -6.42
N ARG A 122 8.79 -13.73 -7.21
CA ARG A 122 7.89 -12.63 -7.58
C ARG A 122 6.89 -12.40 -6.47
N GLY A 123 6.78 -11.15 -6.04
CA GLY A 123 5.76 -10.70 -5.11
C GLY A 123 5.43 -9.23 -5.33
N GLU A 124 4.23 -8.83 -4.94
CA GLU A 124 3.83 -7.43 -4.87
C GLU A 124 3.20 -7.25 -3.49
N GLY A 125 3.80 -6.40 -2.66
CA GLY A 125 3.17 -5.95 -1.42
C GLY A 125 2.13 -4.87 -1.72
N ASP A 126 1.33 -4.48 -0.72
CA ASP A 126 0.41 -3.36 -0.90
C ASP A 126 1.12 -2.03 -0.69
N PHE A 127 1.70 -1.82 0.50
CA PHE A 127 2.44 -0.59 0.80
C PHE A 127 3.65 -0.82 1.71
N ILE A 128 4.64 0.06 1.56
CA ILE A 128 5.61 0.36 2.62
C ILE A 128 5.51 1.86 2.90
N VAL A 129 5.24 2.23 4.14
CA VAL A 129 5.16 3.62 4.60
C VAL A 129 6.23 3.81 5.67
N ASP A 130 7.20 4.67 5.40
CA ASP A 130 8.41 4.85 6.20
C ASP A 130 9.16 3.52 6.43
N ASN A 131 9.03 2.93 7.62
CA ASN A 131 9.61 1.64 8.02
C ASN A 131 8.55 0.56 8.33
N LEU A 132 7.27 0.83 8.01
CA LEU A 132 6.14 -0.08 8.16
C LEU A 132 5.81 -0.73 6.81
N LEU A 133 5.95 -2.06 6.73
CA LEU A 133 5.39 -2.85 5.63
C LEU A 133 3.96 -3.25 5.97
N LEU A 134 2.99 -2.91 5.12
CA LEU A 134 1.59 -3.21 5.38
C LEU A 134 0.89 -3.92 4.22
N ASP A 135 -0.09 -4.73 4.60
CA ASP A 135 -1.02 -5.40 3.70
C ASP A 135 -2.46 -5.02 4.09
N ILE A 136 -3.29 -4.73 3.10
CA ILE A 136 -4.66 -4.27 3.27
C ILE A 136 -5.61 -5.46 3.13
N LYS A 137 -6.41 -5.72 4.16
CA LYS A 137 -7.42 -6.77 4.15
C LYS A 137 -8.83 -6.17 4.18
N THR A 138 -9.66 -6.62 3.24
CA THR A 138 -11.08 -6.25 3.13
C THR A 138 -12.00 -7.35 3.64
N THR A 139 -11.53 -8.16 4.60
CA THR A 139 -12.22 -9.33 5.14
C THR A 139 -13.44 -8.96 5.99
N GLN A 140 -14.39 -9.89 6.09
CA GLN A 140 -15.58 -9.77 6.96
C GLN A 140 -15.30 -10.10 8.44
N ASP A 141 -14.10 -10.55 8.76
CA ASP A 141 -13.66 -10.84 10.12
C ASP A 141 -12.24 -10.27 10.27
N PRO A 142 -11.99 -9.37 11.24
CA PRO A 142 -10.68 -8.78 11.48
C PRO A 142 -9.82 -9.73 12.33
N SER A 143 -9.83 -11.01 12.03
CA SER A 143 -9.05 -12.02 12.75
C SER A 143 -7.69 -12.20 12.10
N PHE A 144 -6.64 -12.13 12.92
CA PHE A 144 -5.27 -12.38 12.46
C PHE A 144 -5.06 -13.88 12.24
N THR A 145 -4.81 -14.28 10.99
CA THR A 145 -4.71 -15.69 10.62
C THR A 145 -3.26 -16.12 10.40
N LYS A 146 -2.99 -17.43 10.51
CA LYS A 146 -1.69 -18.01 10.15
C LYS A 146 -1.30 -17.76 8.68
N ALA A 147 -2.29 -17.63 7.80
CA ALA A 147 -2.05 -17.32 6.39
C ALA A 147 -1.52 -15.89 6.23
N PHE A 148 -2.16 -14.93 6.92
CA PHE A 148 -1.69 -13.54 6.89
C PHE A 148 -0.32 -13.38 7.53
N TRP A 149 -0.07 -14.10 8.63
CA TRP A 149 1.26 -14.17 9.23
C TRP A 149 2.34 -14.61 8.22
N ARG A 150 2.12 -15.74 7.54
CA ARG A 150 3.07 -16.26 6.54
C ARG A 150 3.26 -15.28 5.39
N GLN A 151 2.18 -14.65 4.94
CA GLN A 151 2.24 -13.64 3.87
C GLN A 151 3.11 -12.45 4.29
N LEU A 152 2.89 -11.89 5.50
CA LEU A 152 3.69 -10.79 6.02
C LEU A 152 5.16 -11.17 6.21
N LEU A 153 5.44 -12.37 6.74
CA LEU A 153 6.81 -12.86 6.88
C LEU A 153 7.51 -12.97 5.52
N VAL A 154 6.82 -13.48 4.49
CA VAL A 154 7.38 -13.53 3.13
C VAL A 154 7.61 -12.12 2.60
N TYR A 155 6.67 -11.19 2.75
CA TYR A 155 6.85 -9.80 2.30
C TYR A 155 8.01 -9.09 2.99
N TYR A 156 8.12 -9.24 4.32
CA TYR A 156 9.26 -8.78 5.08
C TYR A 156 10.58 -9.32 4.52
N THR A 157 10.66 -10.64 4.33
CA THR A 157 11.86 -11.32 3.82
C THR A 157 12.21 -10.82 2.42
N LEU A 158 11.21 -10.61 1.56
CA LEU A 158 11.41 -10.10 0.21
C LEU A 158 11.92 -8.65 0.19
N ALA A 159 11.39 -7.80 1.06
CA ALA A 159 11.87 -6.42 1.22
C ALA A 159 13.35 -6.39 1.68
N ASP A 160 13.72 -7.23 2.65
CA ASP A 160 15.11 -7.36 3.12
C ASP A 160 16.04 -7.88 2.01
N ILE A 161 15.62 -8.92 1.27
CA ILE A 161 16.35 -9.43 0.10
C ILE A 161 16.61 -8.29 -0.90
N GLN A 162 15.58 -7.52 -1.29
CA GLN A 162 15.76 -6.43 -2.25
C GLN A 162 16.70 -5.34 -1.73
N ARG A 163 16.63 -5.02 -0.44
CA ARG A 163 17.52 -4.05 0.22
C ARG A 163 18.99 -4.48 0.19
N ILE A 164 19.27 -5.78 0.33
CA ILE A 164 20.62 -6.36 0.23
C ILE A 164 21.07 -6.38 -1.24
N LEU A 165 20.18 -6.81 -2.13
CA LEU A 165 20.43 -6.93 -3.57
C LEU A 165 20.63 -5.59 -4.27
N HIS A 166 20.10 -4.49 -3.73
CA HIS A 166 20.35 -3.13 -4.20
C HIS A 166 21.84 -2.77 -4.14
N ASP A 167 22.57 -3.25 -3.13
CA ASP A 167 23.99 -2.92 -2.93
C ASP A 167 24.93 -3.76 -3.82
N LEU A 168 24.39 -4.79 -4.49
CA LEU A 168 25.10 -5.53 -5.53
C LEU A 168 25.12 -4.71 -6.83
N ASP A 169 26.25 -4.07 -7.10
CA ASP A 169 26.49 -3.25 -8.29
C ASP A 169 26.39 -4.07 -9.58
N GLY A 170 25.67 -3.58 -10.59
CA GLY A 170 25.83 -4.02 -11.98
C GLY A 170 24.69 -4.82 -12.62
N ARG A 171 23.84 -4.13 -13.39
CA ARG A 171 23.50 -4.34 -14.83
C ARG A 171 23.20 -5.74 -15.42
N ALA A 172 23.27 -6.85 -14.69
CA ALA A 172 23.12 -8.20 -15.26
C ALA A 172 21.70 -8.77 -15.13
N TYR A 173 20.93 -8.27 -14.16
CA TYR A 173 19.61 -8.80 -13.83
C TYR A 173 18.67 -7.61 -13.72
N GLY A 174 17.57 -7.62 -14.48
CA GLY A 174 16.89 -6.42 -14.94
C GLY A 174 16.56 -5.41 -13.83
N LYS A 175 16.45 -4.13 -14.21
CA LYS A 175 16.11 -3.05 -13.30
C LYS A 175 14.70 -3.25 -12.74
N GLU A 176 14.55 -3.36 -11.42
CA GLU A 176 13.24 -3.12 -10.81
C GLU A 176 12.70 -1.76 -11.31
N PRO A 177 11.37 -1.57 -11.40
CA PRO A 177 10.78 -0.29 -11.80
C PRO A 177 11.27 0.88 -10.94
N PHE A 178 11.74 0.58 -9.72
CA PHE A 178 12.29 1.49 -8.75
C PHE A 178 13.84 1.38 -8.71
N ASP A 179 14.54 2.50 -8.92
CA ASP A 179 16.02 2.61 -8.96
C ASP A 179 16.63 2.96 -7.60
N GLY A 180 15.86 2.86 -6.50
CA GLY A 180 16.31 3.18 -5.15
C GLY A 180 16.34 1.95 -4.23
N ARG A 181 16.77 2.19 -2.99
CA ARG A 181 16.82 1.18 -1.94
C ARG A 181 15.50 1.18 -1.16
N TYR A 182 14.92 0.01 -0.93
CA TYR A 182 13.84 -0.12 0.05
C TYR A 182 14.33 0.24 1.46
N PRO A 183 13.47 0.80 2.31
CA PRO A 183 13.82 1.13 3.68
C PRO A 183 14.06 -0.15 4.48
N GLU A 184 14.73 0.01 5.63
CA GLU A 184 14.76 -1.04 6.64
C GLU A 184 13.36 -1.13 7.27
N VAL A 185 12.73 -2.30 7.13
CA VAL A 185 11.40 -2.55 7.68
C VAL A 185 11.57 -2.96 9.13
N ASN A 186 11.05 -2.15 10.05
CA ASN A 186 11.11 -2.44 11.49
C ASN A 186 9.75 -2.89 12.03
N GLN A 187 8.69 -2.68 11.27
CA GLN A 187 7.34 -3.08 11.64
C GLN A 187 6.62 -3.68 10.44
N VAL A 188 5.81 -4.70 10.68
CA VAL A 188 4.87 -5.23 9.70
C VAL A 188 3.45 -5.08 10.22
N GLY A 189 2.48 -4.93 9.34
CA GLY A 189 1.09 -4.77 9.77
C GLY A 189 0.04 -5.16 8.76
N ILE A 190 -1.17 -5.33 9.28
CA ILE A 190 -2.38 -5.50 8.50
C ILE A 190 -3.30 -4.33 8.79
N TYR A 191 -3.78 -3.68 7.74
CA TYR A 191 -4.87 -2.74 7.84
C TYR A 191 -6.19 -3.42 7.44
N TYR A 192 -7.09 -3.58 8.39
CA TYR A 192 -8.42 -4.12 8.17
C TYR A 192 -9.36 -3.00 7.70
N ALA A 193 -9.45 -2.81 6.39
CA ALA A 193 -10.10 -1.65 5.78
C ALA A 193 -11.57 -1.45 6.21
N ARG A 194 -12.32 -2.54 6.41
CA ARG A 194 -13.72 -2.48 6.87
C ARG A 194 -13.90 -2.05 8.33
N TYR A 195 -12.82 -2.10 9.10
CA TYR A 195 -12.83 -1.87 10.54
C TYR A 195 -12.03 -0.64 10.95
N GLY A 196 -11.27 -0.04 10.02
CA GLY A 196 -10.37 1.06 10.35
C GLY A 196 -9.29 0.67 11.34
N GLU A 197 -8.86 -0.60 11.33
CA GLU A 197 -7.96 -1.13 12.35
C GLU A 197 -6.62 -1.52 11.74
N LEU A 198 -5.57 -0.78 12.09
CA LEU A 198 -4.19 -1.17 11.83
C LEU A 198 -3.66 -2.01 12.99
N ARG A 199 -3.28 -3.26 12.69
CA ARG A 199 -2.54 -4.11 13.62
C ARG A 199 -1.11 -4.26 13.17
N THR A 200 -0.17 -3.82 14.00
CA THR A 200 1.27 -3.92 13.72
C THR A 200 1.95 -4.88 14.69
N VAL A 201 3.10 -5.40 14.26
CA VAL A 201 4.03 -6.18 15.06
C VAL A 201 5.44 -5.68 14.76
N ASP A 202 6.24 -5.48 15.80
CA ASP A 202 7.65 -5.11 15.64
C ASP A 202 8.44 -6.29 15.05
N SER A 203 9.29 -6.02 14.06
CA SER A 203 10.17 -7.02 13.44
C SER A 203 11.04 -7.79 14.44
N HIS A 204 11.46 -7.16 15.54
CA HIS A 204 12.22 -7.81 16.61
C HIS A 204 11.36 -8.77 17.44
N GLU A 205 10.04 -8.60 17.43
CA GLU A 205 9.10 -9.56 18.00
C GLU A 205 8.77 -10.68 17.01
N LEU A 206 8.91 -10.42 15.70
CA LEU A 206 8.77 -11.45 14.66
C LEU A 206 9.97 -12.41 14.62
N ILE A 207 11.17 -11.85 14.81
CA ILE A 207 12.47 -12.53 14.65
C ILE A 207 13.14 -12.52 16.01
N ASP A 208 12.96 -13.62 16.75
CA ASP A 208 13.57 -13.85 18.05
C ASP A 208 15.04 -14.31 17.93
N ASP A 209 15.41 -14.91 16.81
CA ASP A 209 16.75 -15.36 16.48
C ASP A 209 17.15 -14.92 15.07
N GLN A 210 18.04 -13.92 15.03
CA GLN A 210 18.58 -13.38 13.78
C GLN A 210 19.28 -14.45 12.94
N SER A 211 20.00 -15.39 13.55
CA SER A 211 20.72 -16.44 12.82
C SER A 211 19.76 -17.44 12.17
N GLN A 212 18.65 -17.78 12.84
CA GLN A 212 17.60 -18.60 12.26
C GLN A 212 16.86 -17.87 11.13
N TYR A 213 16.60 -16.57 11.28
CA TYR A 213 16.02 -15.77 10.19
C TYR A 213 16.95 -15.72 8.98
N GLU A 214 18.26 -15.52 9.18
CA GLU A 214 19.24 -15.52 8.09
C GLU A 214 19.30 -16.87 7.36
N GLU A 215 19.22 -17.98 8.11
CA GLU A 215 19.11 -19.33 7.54
C GLU A 215 17.82 -19.50 6.74
N PHE A 216 16.68 -19.04 7.28
CA PHE A 216 15.38 -19.07 6.59
C PHE A 216 15.39 -18.25 5.30
N ARG A 217 15.94 -17.03 5.33
CA ARG A 217 16.09 -16.17 4.15
C ARG A 217 16.97 -16.84 3.11
N ALA A 218 18.11 -17.40 3.52
CA ALA A 218 19.02 -18.14 2.65
C ALA A 218 18.33 -19.34 2.00
N TRP A 219 17.57 -20.10 2.79
CA TRP A 219 16.77 -21.23 2.31
C TRP A 219 15.74 -20.77 1.27
N LEU A 220 14.99 -19.71 1.57
CA LEU A 220 13.96 -19.17 0.68
C LEU A 220 14.56 -18.75 -0.67
N VAL A 221 15.70 -18.05 -0.64
CA VAL A 221 16.42 -17.63 -1.84
C VAL A 221 16.93 -18.82 -2.65
N ASP A 222 17.54 -19.81 -1.98
CA ASP A 222 18.04 -21.03 -2.61
C ASP A 222 16.91 -21.80 -3.32
N ARG A 223 15.79 -22.03 -2.61
CA ARG A 223 14.60 -22.69 -3.17
C ARG A 223 14.14 -21.98 -4.43
N ALA A 224 14.02 -20.66 -4.36
CA ALA A 224 13.45 -19.91 -5.45
C ALA A 224 14.36 -19.83 -6.68
N ILE A 225 15.68 -19.82 -6.48
CA ILE A 225 16.67 -19.98 -7.56
C ILE A 225 16.55 -21.38 -8.20
N GLU A 226 16.34 -22.43 -7.39
CA GLU A 226 16.15 -23.78 -7.93
C GLU A 226 14.88 -23.90 -8.78
N GLU A 227 13.78 -23.29 -8.36
CA GLU A 227 12.51 -23.29 -9.11
C GLU A 227 12.58 -22.47 -10.39
N ASN A 228 13.23 -21.31 -10.34
CA ASN A 228 13.39 -20.41 -11.48
C ASN A 228 14.70 -20.66 -12.24
N ARG A 229 15.25 -21.89 -12.15
CA ARG A 229 16.51 -22.23 -12.79
C ARG A 229 16.38 -22.13 -14.30
N HIS A 230 16.82 -21.00 -14.83
CA HIS A 230 16.84 -20.71 -16.25
C HIS A 230 18.28 -20.67 -16.73
N ALA A 231 18.60 -21.40 -17.81
CA ALA A 231 19.97 -21.60 -18.29
C ALA A 231 20.73 -20.31 -18.70
N GLN A 232 20.05 -19.17 -18.70
CA GLN A 232 20.58 -17.86 -19.10
C GLN A 232 20.95 -16.96 -17.90
N TYR A 233 20.70 -17.39 -16.67
CA TYR A 233 20.91 -16.59 -15.47
C TYR A 233 21.97 -17.24 -14.58
N ASP A 234 23.01 -16.47 -14.23
CA ASP A 234 24.02 -16.87 -13.26
C ASP A 234 23.67 -16.30 -11.89
N TYR A 235 23.34 -17.18 -10.96
CA TYR A 235 22.96 -16.79 -9.61
C TYR A 235 24.15 -16.77 -8.64
N SER A 236 25.40 -16.87 -9.10
CA SER A 236 26.60 -16.92 -8.25
C SER A 236 26.66 -15.76 -7.26
N ASP A 237 26.48 -14.53 -7.74
CA ASP A 237 26.65 -13.32 -6.93
C ASP A 237 25.51 -13.16 -5.92
N ILE A 238 24.32 -13.61 -6.32
CA ILE A 238 23.14 -13.64 -5.45
C ILE A 238 23.35 -14.68 -4.34
N ARG A 239 23.85 -15.87 -4.67
CA ARG A 239 24.17 -16.92 -3.70
C ARG A 239 25.26 -16.49 -2.72
N ALA A 240 26.32 -15.86 -3.22
CA ALA A 240 27.43 -15.39 -2.40
C ALA A 240 26.99 -14.39 -1.30
N VAL A 241 25.94 -13.61 -1.54
CA VAL A 241 25.48 -12.58 -0.59
C VAL A 241 24.26 -13.01 0.23
N LEU A 242 23.36 -13.83 -0.34
CA LEU A 242 22.11 -14.19 0.33
C LEU A 242 22.06 -15.62 0.84
N THR A 243 22.89 -16.53 0.33
CA THR A 243 22.86 -17.94 0.74
C THR A 243 24.08 -18.37 1.53
N ASP A 244 25.25 -17.76 1.34
CA ASP A 244 26.43 -18.12 2.12
C ASP A 244 26.26 -17.74 3.61
N PRO A 245 26.74 -18.56 4.56
CA PRO A 245 27.51 -19.80 4.38
C PRO A 245 26.63 -21.08 4.32
N TYR A 246 25.32 -20.95 4.12
CA TYR A 246 24.38 -22.05 4.18
C TYR A 246 24.41 -22.91 2.91
N ASP A 247 24.63 -24.22 3.07
CA ASP A 247 24.62 -25.21 1.98
C ASP A 247 23.38 -26.11 2.10
N PHE A 248 22.38 -25.85 1.25
CA PHE A 248 21.16 -26.64 1.21
C PHE A 248 21.29 -27.78 0.19
N LYS A 249 21.11 -29.02 0.65
CA LYS A 249 20.93 -30.17 -0.26
C LYS A 249 19.69 -29.92 -1.12
N ARG A 250 19.68 -30.35 -2.39
CA ARG A 250 18.48 -30.33 -3.26
C ARG A 250 17.24 -30.85 -2.53
N GLN A 251 16.18 -30.04 -2.46
CA GLN A 251 14.93 -30.38 -1.77
C GLN A 251 13.74 -30.46 -2.76
N GLN A 252 12.56 -30.86 -2.27
CA GLN A 252 11.31 -30.92 -3.04
C GLN A 252 10.85 -29.51 -3.47
N THR A 253 9.94 -29.43 -4.44
CA THR A 253 9.52 -28.15 -5.06
C THR A 253 8.56 -27.38 -4.13
N LEU A 254 8.57 -26.03 -4.17
CA LEU A 254 7.61 -25.18 -3.42
C LEU A 254 6.17 -25.39 -3.90
N SER A 255 5.99 -25.88 -5.12
CA SER A 255 4.68 -26.25 -5.68
C SER A 255 4.02 -27.45 -4.99
N ASP A 256 4.78 -28.18 -4.14
CA ASP A 256 4.29 -29.34 -3.40
C ASP A 256 3.66 -28.98 -2.02
N PHE A 257 3.60 -27.69 -1.64
CA PHE A 257 3.11 -27.20 -0.35
C PHE A 257 1.88 -26.28 -0.43
#